data_AF-A0ABD0NA35-F1
#
_entry.id   AF-A0ABD0NA35-F1
#
_cell.length_a   1.000
_cell.length_b   1.000
_cell.length_c   1.000
_cell.angle_alpha   90.00
_cell.angle_beta   90.00
_cell.angle_gamma   90.00
#
_symmetry.space_group_name_H-M   'P 1'
#
loop_
_entity.id
_entity.type
_entity.pdbx_description
1 polymer ?
#
loop_
_entity_poly.entity_id
_entity_poly.type
_entity_poly.pdbx_seq_one_letter_code
_entity_poly.pdbx_strand_id
1 'polypeptide(L)'
;VLGARHLPKHGRGIVCPLIEIEVCGAEYDNAKQRTDSEADNGLNPTWPRKPFRFTVCNPSFAFLRFVVYEIDMFNDQNFLAQATFPINCLKT
;
A
#
# COMPACT_ATOMS: atom_id res chain seq x y z
N VAL A 1 8.42 0.56 2.34
CA VAL A 1 7.44 1.12 3.29
C VAL A 1 8.06 1.06 4.67
N LEU A 2 8.04 2.16 5.45
CA LEU A 2 8.62 2.20 6.80
C LEU A 2 7.55 2.18 7.90
N GLY A 3 6.46 2.92 7.70
CA GLY A 3 5.37 3.01 8.65
C GLY A 3 4.24 3.88 8.11
N ALA A 4 3.15 3.96 8.86
CA ALA A 4 2.01 4.84 8.59
C ALA A 4 1.60 5.56 9.88
N ARG A 5 0.71 6.55 9.76
CA ARG A 5 0.17 7.29 10.91
C ARG A 5 -1.31 7.58 10.71
N HIS A 6 -2.07 7.48 11.80
CA HIS A 6 -3.50 7.81 11.85
C HIS A 6 -4.31 7.13 10.74
N LEU A 7 -4.16 5.81 10.57
CA LEU A 7 -4.96 5.07 9.60
C LEU A 7 -6.44 5.12 10.00
N PRO A 8 -7.36 5.35 9.05
CA PRO A 8 -8.78 5.39 9.34
C PRO A 8 -9.27 4.00 9.74
N LYS A 9 -10.26 3.95 10.64
CA LYS A 9 -11.01 2.73 10.97
C LYS A 9 -12.48 3.04 10.92
N HIS A 10 -13.18 2.36 10.01
CA HIS A 10 -14.63 2.42 9.93
C HIS A 10 -15.19 1.28 10.79
N GLY A 11 -15.82 1.61 11.92
CA GLY A 11 -16.42 0.63 12.82
C GLY A 11 -15.66 0.46 14.15
N ARG A 12 -15.81 -0.72 14.77
CA ARG A 12 -15.18 -1.05 16.06
C ARG A 12 -13.89 -1.85 15.84
N GLY A 13 -13.05 -1.89 16.87
CA GLY A 13 -11.80 -2.65 16.88
C GLY A 13 -10.61 -1.84 16.37
N ILE A 14 -9.44 -2.48 16.38
CA ILE A 14 -8.19 -1.91 15.88
C ILE A 14 -7.88 -2.59 14.55
N VAL A 15 -7.37 -1.83 13.59
CA VAL A 15 -7.00 -2.36 12.27
C VAL A 15 -5.75 -3.21 12.38
N CYS A 16 -5.67 -4.27 11.57
CA CYS A 16 -4.45 -4.99 11.28
C CYS A 16 -3.93 -4.59 9.88
N PRO A 17 -3.19 -3.48 9.73
CA PRO A 17 -2.98 -2.88 8.42
C PRO A 17 -1.88 -3.58 7.62
N LEU A 18 -2.05 -3.58 6.30
CA LEU A 18 -1.01 -3.88 5.32
C LEU A 18 -1.05 -2.85 4.19
N ILE A 19 0.06 -2.69 3.48
CA ILE A 19 0.16 -1.79 2.34
C ILE A 19 0.42 -2.59 1.07
N GLU A 20 -0.47 -2.43 0.08
CA GLU A 20 -0.24 -2.81 -1.31
C GLU A 20 0.39 -1.62 -2.06
N ILE A 21 1.47 -1.90 -2.77
CA ILE A 21 2.15 -0.99 -3.68
C ILE A 21 1.97 -1.55 -5.08
N GLU A 22 1.42 -0.73 -5.97
CA GLU A 22 1.07 -1.12 -7.32
C GLU A 22 1.62 -0.11 -8.33
N VAL A 23 2.20 -0.61 -9.40
CA VAL A 23 2.39 0.15 -10.63
C VAL A 23 1.17 -0.06 -11.51
N CYS A 24 0.43 1.00 -11.80
CA CYS A 24 -0.70 0.99 -12.72
C CYS A 24 -0.26 1.64 -14.04
N GLY A 25 -0.37 0.94 -15.16
CA GLY A 25 0.01 1.46 -16.47
C GLY A 25 -0.42 0.50 -17.57
N ALA A 26 0.39 0.36 -18.62
CA ALA A 26 0.22 -0.71 -19.59
C ALA A 26 0.40 -2.09 -18.94
N GLU A 27 -0.13 -3.15 -19.56
CA GLU A 27 -0.06 -4.52 -19.00
C GLU A 27 1.36 -4.98 -18.68
N TYR A 28 2.34 -4.60 -19.50
CA TYR A 28 3.76 -4.94 -19.30
C TYR A 28 4.42 -4.20 -18.12
N ASP A 29 3.80 -3.13 -17.62
CA ASP A 29 4.27 -2.36 -16.46
C ASP A 29 3.48 -2.69 -15.18
N ASN A 30 2.33 -3.36 -15.31
CA ASN A 30 1.45 -3.61 -14.18
C ASN A 30 2.07 -4.64 -13.22
N ALA A 31 2.27 -4.23 -11.97
CA ALA A 31 2.85 -5.08 -10.95
C ALA A 31 2.38 -4.67 -9.55
N LYS A 32 2.17 -5.65 -8.67
CA LYS A 32 1.71 -5.46 -7.28
C LYS A 32 2.65 -6.16 -6.30
N GLN A 33 2.97 -5.50 -5.21
CA GLN A 33 3.70 -6.08 -4.07
C GLN A 33 3.08 -5.60 -2.76
N ARG A 34 3.21 -6.40 -1.71
CA ARG A 34 2.59 -6.11 -0.40
C ARG A 34 3.57 -6.25 0.75
N THR A 35 3.35 -5.45 1.79
CA THR A 35 3.90 -5.70 3.11
C THR A 35 3.19 -6.88 3.77
N ASP A 36 3.76 -7.40 4.84
CA ASP A 36 3.01 -8.22 5.80
C ASP A 36 2.01 -7.34 6.55
N SER A 37 1.02 -7.94 7.21
CA SER A 37 0.09 -7.23 8.09
C SER A 37 0.73 -6.93 9.45
N GLU A 38 0.54 -5.73 9.96
CA GLU A 38 0.84 -5.37 11.35
C GLU A 38 -0.39 -5.67 12.22
N ALA A 39 -0.21 -6.28 13.39
CA ALA A 39 -1.33 -6.66 14.25
C ALA A 39 -1.80 -5.48 15.13
N ASP A 40 -3.11 -5.23 15.18
CA ASP A 40 -3.78 -4.33 16.11
C ASP A 40 -3.11 -2.95 16.27
N ASN A 41 -2.63 -2.36 15.16
CA ASN A 41 -1.98 -1.05 15.18
C ASN A 41 -2.34 -0.18 13.98
N GLY A 42 -3.37 0.67 14.13
CA GLY A 42 -3.72 1.70 13.13
C GLY A 42 -3.11 3.07 13.37
N LEU A 43 -2.61 3.34 14.58
CA LEU A 43 -2.19 4.69 14.96
C LEU A 43 -0.79 5.02 14.43
N ASN A 44 0.14 4.09 14.55
CA ASN A 44 1.55 4.28 14.15
C ASN A 44 2.25 2.96 13.75
N PRO A 45 1.66 2.12 12.88
CA PRO A 45 2.29 0.86 12.48
C PRO A 45 3.63 1.10 11.79
N THR A 46 4.56 0.18 12.01
CA THR A 46 5.87 0.14 11.36
C THR A 46 6.06 -1.23 10.72
N TRP A 47 6.64 -1.28 9.53
CA TRP A 47 6.92 -2.56 8.86
C TRP A 47 8.42 -2.83 8.81
N PRO A 48 8.84 -4.12 8.88
CA PRO A 48 10.22 -4.49 8.65
C PRO A 48 10.75 -3.94 7.32
N ARG A 49 12.03 -3.56 7.31
CA ARG A 49 12.66 -3.02 6.11
C ARG A 49 12.74 -4.08 5.01
N LYS A 50 11.76 -4.04 4.10
CA LYS A 50 11.67 -4.89 2.91
C LYS A 50 11.88 -4.05 1.65
N PRO A 51 12.79 -4.43 0.75
CA PRO A 51 12.92 -3.75 -0.54
C PRO A 51 11.76 -4.11 -1.46
N PHE A 52 11.19 -3.11 -2.12
CA PHE A 52 10.18 -3.27 -3.16
C PHE A 52 10.78 -2.76 -4.47
N ARG A 53 10.75 -3.58 -5.53
CA ARG A 53 11.37 -3.26 -6.82
C ARG A 53 10.38 -3.47 -7.94
N PHE A 54 10.18 -2.44 -8.75
CA PHE A 54 9.29 -2.46 -9.90
C PHE A 54 10.08 -2.06 -11.14
N THR A 55 9.79 -2.71 -12.26
CA THR A 55 10.29 -2.30 -13.57
C THR A 55 9.18 -1.53 -14.27
N VAL A 56 9.48 -0.33 -14.76
CA VAL A 56 8.53 0.53 -15.48
C VAL A 56 9.15 0.91 -16.81
N CYS A 57 8.63 0.34 -17.89
CA CYS A 57 9.07 0.55 -19.27
C CYS A 57 8.53 1.87 -19.84
N ASN A 58 7.30 2.26 -19.51
CA ASN A 58 6.69 3.52 -19.96
C ASN A 58 6.27 4.41 -18.78
N PRO A 59 7.23 5.13 -18.15
CA PRO A 59 6.96 5.93 -16.96
C PRO A 59 6.00 7.10 -17.21
N SER A 60 5.88 7.58 -18.45
CA SER A 60 4.94 8.64 -18.84
C SER A 60 3.47 8.19 -18.86
N PHE A 61 3.22 6.88 -18.89
CA PHE A 61 1.88 6.29 -18.83
C PHE A 61 1.70 5.39 -17.60
N ALA A 62 2.54 5.57 -16.57
CA ALA A 62 2.50 4.76 -15.36
C ALA A 62 2.25 5.61 -14.11
N PHE A 63 1.57 5.01 -13.15
CA PHE A 63 1.25 5.57 -11.84
C PHE A 63 1.74 4.64 -10.75
N LEU A 64 2.25 5.21 -9.66
CA LEU A 64 2.50 4.48 -8.43
C LEU A 64 1.32 4.67 -7.48
N ARG A 65 0.70 3.56 -7.12
CA ARG A 65 -0.45 3.51 -6.23
C ARG A 65 -0.08 2.81 -4.93
N PHE A 66 -0.42 3.47 -3.82
CA PHE A 66 -0.43 2.87 -2.48
C PHE A 66 -1.88 2.63 -2.08
N VAL A 67 -2.18 1.43 -1.61
CA VAL A 67 -3.47 1.08 -1.02
C VAL A 67 -3.21 0.48 0.35
N VAL A 68 -3.90 0.99 1.36
CA VAL A 68 -3.86 0.44 2.72
C VAL A 68 -5.11 -0.40 2.92
N TYR A 69 -4.91 -1.66 3.30
CA TYR A 69 -5.97 -2.58 3.68
C TYR A 69 -5.85 -2.92 5.16
N GLU A 70 -6.93 -3.35 5.78
CA GLU A 70 -6.90 -4.17 6.99
C GLU A 70 -7.24 -5.63 6.68
N ILE A 71 -6.67 -6.53 7.47
CA ILE A 71 -7.10 -7.93 7.52
C ILE A 71 -8.05 -8.07 8.71
N ASP A 72 -9.29 -8.48 8.45
CA ASP A 72 -10.25 -8.73 9.52
C ASP A 72 -10.11 -10.14 10.14
N MET A 73 -10.98 -10.47 11.09
CA MET A 73 -10.97 -11.75 11.79
C MET A 73 -11.26 -12.97 10.90
N PHE A 74 -11.82 -12.75 9.71
CA PHE A 74 -12.09 -13.78 8.71
C PHE A 74 -11.01 -13.84 7.64
N ASN A 75 -9.93 -13.06 7.80
CA ASN A 75 -8.83 -12.92 6.87
C ASN A 75 -9.24 -12.22 5.55
N ASP A 76 -10.33 -11.46 5.55
CA ASP A 76 -10.76 -10.66 4.41
C ASP A 76 -10.03 -9.30 4.39
N GLN A 77 -9.74 -8.82 3.17
CA GLN A 77 -9.05 -7.56 2.97
C GLN A 77 -10.04 -6.41 2.82
N ASN A 78 -10.11 -5.55 3.83
CA ASN A 78 -10.99 -4.37 3.81
C ASN A 78 -10.18 -3.11 3.49
N PHE A 79 -10.70 -2.29 2.59
CA PHE A 79 -10.05 -1.03 2.19
C PHE A 79 -10.05 -0.01 3.34
N LEU A 80 -8.91 0.65 3.57
CA LEU A 80 -8.79 1.76 4.52
C LEU A 80 -8.52 3.10 3.85
N ALA A 81 -7.49 3.17 3.00
CA ALA A 81 -7.02 4.43 2.44
C ALA A 81 -6.18 4.21 1.17
N GLN A 82 -5.95 5.29 0.41
CA GLN A 82 -5.32 5.20 -0.89
C GLN A 82 -4.63 6.51 -1.30
N ALA A 83 -3.51 6.41 -2.01
CA ALA A 83 -2.91 7.53 -2.73
C ALA A 83 -2.24 7.06 -4.04
N THR A 84 -2.55 7.73 -5.16
CA THR A 84 -1.98 7.45 -6.49
C THR A 84 -1.23 8.66 -7.00
N PHE A 85 -0.04 8.43 -7.54
CA PHE A 85 0.83 9.49 -8.07
C PHE A 85 1.35 9.09 -9.46
N PRO A 86 1.41 10.01 -10.44
CA PRO A 86 2.13 9.75 -11.69
C PRO A 86 3.61 9.49 -11.41
N ILE A 87 4.21 8.50 -12.07
CA ILE A 87 5.62 8.12 -11.84
C ILE A 87 6.57 9.32 -12.05
N ASN A 88 6.33 10.11 -13.09
CA ASN A 88 7.14 11.30 -13.41
C ASN A 88 7.04 12.44 -12.38
N CYS A 89 6.10 12.37 -11.43
CA CYS A 89 5.91 13.37 -10.37
C CYS A 89 6.52 12.95 -9.03
N LEU A 90 7.15 11.77 -8.95
CA LEU A 90 7.78 11.29 -7.73
C LEU A 90 9.05 12.08 -7.42
N LYS A 91 9.22 12.44 -6.14
CA LYS A 91 10.43 13.11 -5.63
C LYS A 91 11.45 12.08 -5.16
N THR A 92 12.74 12.36 -5.39
CA THR A 92 13.90 11.57 -4.94
C THR A 92 14.62 12.24 -3.78
#